data_AF-A0A972YJ25-F1
#
_entry.id   AF-A0A972YJ25-F1
#
_cell.length_a   1.000
_cell.length_b   1.000
_cell.length_c   1.000
_cell.angle_alpha   90.00
_cell.angle_beta   90.00
_cell.angle_gamma   90.00
#
_symmetry.space_group_name_H-M   'P 1'
#
loop_
_entity.id
_entity.type
_entity.pdbx_description
1 polymer ?
#
loop_
_entity_poly.entity_id
_entity_poly.type
_entity_poly.pdbx_seq_one_letter_code
_entity_poly.pdbx_strand_id
1 'polypeptide(L)'
;MPVATPKQYEAMIDAAQKGNYAYPAVNITSITTINAALKAFADAKSDGIIQVSTGGGQFASGLNVADAAFGAIVLAEATHILAEKYDVLVALHTDHCHPEKVDGFLKPLLEASRKRIAEGKGPLFQSHMFDGSVVDLKENLEISKGLLKECADLGIILEVEAGCVGGEEDGHDTSGLPAEKLYTTPEDMLEVYEQLQPIGRFLFAATFGNVHGAYKPGAVQLKPTILRDGQKAVTDKHGADALMDLVFHGGSGSDL
;
A
#
# COMPACT_ATOMS: atom_id res chain seq x y z
N MET A 1 -19.13 0.59 13.55
CA MET A 1 -17.86 0.21 12.92
C MET A 1 -17.52 1.28 11.94
N PRO A 2 -16.28 1.78 11.90
CA PRO A 2 -15.95 2.33 10.60
C PRO A 2 -14.53 2.11 10.08
N VAL A 3 -13.49 1.95 10.87
CA VAL A 3 -12.23 1.46 10.31
C VAL A 3 -12.27 -0.07 10.33
N ALA A 4 -11.99 -0.70 9.18
CA ALA A 4 -12.07 -2.14 9.02
C ALA A 4 -11.17 -2.83 10.06
N THR A 5 -11.72 -3.79 10.80
CA THR A 5 -10.87 -4.68 11.61
C THR A 5 -9.94 -5.50 10.68
N PRO A 6 -8.82 -6.05 11.17
CA PRO A 6 -7.93 -6.89 10.36
C PRO A 6 -8.67 -7.95 9.53
N LYS A 7 -9.58 -8.70 10.17
CA LYS A 7 -10.40 -9.73 9.51
C LYS A 7 -11.35 -9.18 8.44
N GLN A 8 -11.89 -7.97 8.67
CA GLN A 8 -12.73 -7.32 7.68
C GLN A 8 -11.91 -6.84 6.49
N TYR A 9 -10.70 -6.34 6.72
CA TYR A 9 -9.83 -5.92 5.63
C TYR A 9 -9.38 -7.12 4.79
N GLU A 10 -9.00 -8.24 5.41
CA GLU A 10 -8.75 -9.50 4.69
C GLU A 10 -9.97 -9.92 3.84
N ALA A 11 -11.18 -9.85 4.41
CA ALA A 11 -12.41 -10.18 3.69
C ALA A 11 -12.71 -9.21 2.54
N MET A 12 -12.37 -7.93 2.67
CA MET A 12 -12.45 -6.95 1.58
C MET A 12 -11.55 -7.41 0.43
N ILE A 13 -10.26 -7.65 0.69
CA ILE A 13 -9.31 -8.06 -0.36
C ILE A 13 -9.75 -9.39 -1.02
N ASP A 14 -10.20 -10.37 -0.24
CA ASP A 14 -10.75 -11.62 -0.77
C ASP A 14 -11.96 -11.40 -1.68
N ALA A 15 -12.86 -10.48 -1.30
CA ALA A 15 -14.05 -10.17 -2.08
C ALA A 15 -13.68 -9.47 -3.40
N ALA A 16 -12.71 -8.56 -3.38
CA ALA A 16 -12.16 -7.92 -4.57
C ALA A 16 -11.55 -8.93 -5.53
N GLN A 17 -10.69 -9.83 -5.01
CA GLN A 17 -10.03 -10.86 -5.81
C GLN A 17 -11.03 -11.85 -6.42
N LYS A 18 -12.03 -12.32 -5.65
CA LYS A 18 -13.09 -13.22 -6.17
C LYS A 18 -14.06 -12.52 -7.12
N GLY A 19 -14.31 -11.23 -6.90
CA GLY A 19 -15.25 -10.42 -7.65
C GLY A 19 -14.67 -9.77 -8.90
N ASN A 20 -13.37 -9.93 -9.17
CA ASN A 20 -12.65 -9.26 -10.26
C ASN A 20 -12.84 -7.73 -10.25
N TYR A 21 -12.74 -7.11 -9.06
CA TYR A 21 -12.74 -5.67 -8.89
C TYR A 21 -11.58 -5.24 -7.99
N ALA A 22 -11.36 -3.93 -7.88
CA ALA A 22 -10.33 -3.35 -7.00
C ALA A 22 -10.94 -2.24 -6.14
N TYR A 23 -10.30 -1.95 -5.01
CA TYR A 23 -10.64 -0.80 -4.18
C TYR A 23 -9.75 0.40 -4.51
N PRO A 24 -10.32 1.61 -4.54
CA PRO A 24 -9.51 2.83 -4.59
C PRO A 24 -8.75 3.02 -3.28
N ALA A 25 -7.46 3.36 -3.38
CA ALA A 25 -6.65 3.81 -2.27
C ALA A 25 -6.33 5.30 -2.44
N VAL A 26 -6.90 6.14 -1.56
CA VAL A 26 -6.93 7.60 -1.74
C VAL A 26 -5.95 8.26 -0.77
N ASN A 27 -4.92 8.92 -1.31
CA ASN A 27 -4.01 9.75 -0.52
C ASN A 27 -4.73 10.91 0.17
N ILE A 28 -4.43 11.11 1.44
CA ILE A 28 -4.93 12.21 2.25
C ILE A 28 -3.79 13.03 2.87
N THR A 29 -4.10 14.30 3.16
CA THR A 29 -3.16 15.22 3.81
C THR A 29 -3.82 16.07 4.89
N SER A 30 -5.14 15.98 5.05
CA SER A 30 -5.92 16.84 5.95
C SER A 30 -7.29 16.23 6.29
N ILE A 31 -7.97 16.82 7.27
CA ILE A 31 -9.38 16.51 7.57
C ILE A 31 -10.28 16.73 6.34
N THR A 32 -9.98 17.73 5.51
CA THR A 32 -10.75 18.03 4.30
C THR A 32 -10.68 16.87 3.30
N THR A 33 -9.47 16.34 3.05
CA THR A 33 -9.28 15.19 2.14
C THR A 33 -9.82 13.90 2.73
N ILE A 34 -9.75 13.70 4.05
CA ILE A 34 -10.40 12.58 4.74
C ILE A 34 -11.91 12.60 4.48
N ASN A 35 -12.57 13.73 4.74
CA ASN A 35 -14.01 13.87 4.53
C ASN A 35 -14.41 13.67 3.06
N ALA A 36 -13.59 14.15 2.12
CA ALA A 36 -13.84 13.94 0.69
C ALA A 36 -13.79 12.45 0.32
N ALA A 37 -12.78 11.71 0.78
CA ALA A 37 -12.65 10.27 0.53
C ALA A 37 -13.81 9.47 1.14
N LEU A 38 -14.10 9.70 2.44
CA LEU A 38 -15.20 9.03 3.14
C LEU A 38 -16.56 9.27 2.45
N LYS A 39 -16.83 10.52 2.05
CA LYS A 39 -18.05 10.88 1.33
C LYS A 39 -18.13 10.18 -0.02
N ALA A 40 -17.03 10.15 -0.78
CA ALA A 40 -17.00 9.50 -2.09
C ALA A 40 -17.28 7.99 -1.99
N PHE A 41 -16.66 7.31 -1.03
CA PHE A 41 -16.89 5.88 -0.78
C PHE A 41 -18.36 5.61 -0.41
N ALA A 42 -18.92 6.42 0.48
CA ALA A 42 -20.32 6.28 0.89
C ALA A 42 -21.31 6.56 -0.25
N ASP A 43 -21.06 7.57 -1.08
CA ASP A 43 -21.89 7.88 -2.26
C ASP A 43 -21.85 6.75 -3.29
N ALA A 44 -20.66 6.16 -3.49
CA ALA A 44 -20.45 5.02 -4.37
C ALA A 44 -20.99 3.71 -3.78
N LYS A 45 -21.37 3.69 -2.50
CA LYS A 45 -21.69 2.48 -1.72
C LYS A 45 -20.59 1.42 -1.84
N SER A 46 -19.35 1.89 -1.78
CA SER A 46 -18.15 1.09 -1.90
C SER A 46 -17.35 1.19 -0.62
N ASP A 47 -16.77 0.08 -0.18
CA ASP A 47 -15.64 0.14 0.74
C ASP A 47 -14.44 0.80 0.03
N GLY A 48 -13.42 1.18 0.79
CA GLY A 48 -12.24 1.82 0.22
C GLY A 48 -11.04 1.83 1.14
N ILE A 49 -9.92 2.35 0.62
CA ILE A 49 -8.67 2.50 1.36
C ILE A 49 -8.33 4.00 1.42
N ILE A 50 -7.94 4.47 2.60
CA ILE A 50 -7.39 5.81 2.81
C ILE A 50 -5.92 5.66 3.16
N GLN A 51 -5.03 6.34 2.42
CA GLN A 51 -3.59 6.22 2.62
C GLN A 51 -2.89 7.53 2.94
N VAL A 52 -1.81 7.43 3.71
CA VAL A 52 -0.96 8.55 4.09
C VAL A 52 0.45 8.30 3.59
N SER A 53 0.95 9.16 2.70
CA SER A 53 2.37 9.14 2.28
C SER A 53 3.27 9.76 3.34
N THR A 54 4.58 9.58 3.23
CA THR A 54 5.53 10.23 4.14
C THR A 54 5.39 11.76 4.09
N GLY A 55 5.23 12.33 2.90
CA GLY A 55 4.98 13.75 2.69
C GLY A 55 3.63 14.20 3.25
N GLY A 56 2.57 13.39 3.09
CA GLY A 56 1.25 13.66 3.65
C GLY A 56 1.25 13.70 5.18
N GLY A 57 1.95 12.77 5.82
CA GLY A 57 2.20 12.78 7.25
C GLY A 57 2.99 14.02 7.69
N GLN A 58 4.08 14.33 6.99
CA GLN A 58 4.92 15.49 7.32
C GLN A 58 4.10 16.79 7.24
N PHE A 59 3.29 16.96 6.19
CA PHE A 59 2.39 18.09 6.03
C PHE A 59 1.38 18.19 7.17
N ALA A 60 0.72 17.08 7.53
CA ALA A 60 -0.30 17.06 8.58
C ALA A 60 0.26 17.36 9.98
N SER A 61 1.54 17.07 10.23
CA SER A 61 2.20 17.46 11.48
C SER A 61 2.45 18.97 11.61
N GLY A 62 2.33 19.71 10.50
CA GLY A 62 2.56 21.15 10.41
C GLY A 62 4.01 21.51 10.12
N LEU A 63 4.21 22.67 9.48
CA LEU A 63 5.50 23.12 8.95
C LEU A 63 6.63 23.24 9.99
N ASN A 64 6.28 23.41 11.27
CA ASN A 64 7.26 23.51 12.35
C ASN A 64 7.68 22.15 12.93
N VAL A 65 6.76 21.17 12.94
CA VAL A 65 7.04 19.84 13.50
C VAL A 65 7.67 18.96 12.43
N ALA A 66 7.05 18.92 11.24
CA ALA A 66 7.54 18.18 10.08
C ALA A 66 7.90 16.70 10.38
N ASP A 67 7.12 16.06 11.25
CA ASP A 67 7.25 14.66 11.65
C ASP A 67 6.20 13.81 10.91
N ALA A 68 6.68 12.97 9.99
CA ALA A 68 5.83 12.15 9.16
C ALA A 68 4.99 11.15 9.96
N ALA A 69 5.59 10.46 10.93
CA ALA A 69 4.89 9.46 11.72
C ALA A 69 3.83 10.10 12.60
N PHE A 70 4.18 11.19 13.28
CA PHE A 70 3.25 11.92 14.15
C PHE A 70 2.04 12.43 13.36
N GLY A 71 2.27 13.05 12.19
CA GLY A 71 1.16 13.53 11.36
C GLY A 71 0.29 12.39 10.80
N ALA A 72 0.87 11.25 10.42
CA ALA A 72 0.11 10.08 10.01
C ALA A 72 -0.75 9.52 11.16
N ILE A 73 -0.25 9.52 12.41
CA ILE A 73 -1.03 9.16 13.59
C ILE A 73 -2.22 10.10 13.77
N VAL A 74 -2.00 11.41 13.65
CA VAL A 74 -3.07 12.42 13.77
C VAL A 74 -4.17 12.18 12.71
N LEU A 75 -3.79 11.97 11.44
CA LEU A 75 -4.74 11.71 10.36
C LEU A 75 -5.49 10.39 10.57
N ALA A 76 -4.80 9.33 11.01
CA ALA A 76 -5.42 8.03 11.28
C ALA A 76 -6.44 8.12 12.41
N GLU A 77 -6.10 8.73 13.55
CA GLU A 77 -7.03 8.90 14.68
C GLU A 77 -8.25 9.76 14.28
N ALA A 78 -8.03 10.85 13.52
CA ALA A 78 -9.13 11.64 12.97
C ALA A 78 -10.03 10.79 12.06
N THR A 79 -9.44 9.92 11.24
CA THR A 79 -10.19 9.03 10.34
C THR A 79 -10.99 7.98 11.13
N HIS A 80 -10.42 7.37 12.18
CA HIS A 80 -11.14 6.45 13.07
C HIS A 80 -12.42 7.08 13.61
N ILE A 81 -12.36 8.35 14.06
CA ILE A 81 -13.51 9.09 14.60
C ILE A 81 -14.52 9.46 13.51
N LEU A 82 -14.04 10.05 12.41
CA LEU A 82 -14.91 10.58 11.34
C LEU A 82 -15.65 9.46 10.61
N ALA A 83 -14.97 8.34 10.40
CA ALA A 83 -15.54 7.23 9.67
C ALA A 83 -16.77 6.65 10.43
N GLU A 84 -16.93 6.87 11.75
CA GLU A 84 -18.05 6.31 12.56
C GLU A 84 -19.44 6.77 12.10
N LYS A 85 -19.47 7.78 11.23
CA LYS A 85 -20.69 8.37 10.67
C LYS A 85 -21.03 7.82 9.28
N TYR A 86 -20.29 6.82 8.79
CA TYR A 86 -20.47 6.22 7.47
C TYR A 86 -20.79 4.72 7.59
N ASP A 87 -21.53 4.19 6.62
CA ASP A 87 -21.99 2.79 6.56
C ASP A 87 -21.22 1.98 5.50
N VAL A 88 -19.93 2.30 5.35
CA VAL A 88 -18.97 1.59 4.48
C VAL A 88 -17.73 1.24 5.29
N LEU A 89 -17.02 0.18 4.91
CA LEU A 89 -15.75 -0.17 5.51
C LEU A 89 -14.63 0.66 4.89
N VAL A 90 -13.73 1.17 5.73
CA VAL A 90 -12.53 1.88 5.28
C VAL A 90 -11.31 1.28 5.94
N ALA A 91 -10.33 0.89 5.14
CA ALA A 91 -9.02 0.51 5.65
C ALA A 91 -8.07 1.71 5.60
N LEU A 92 -7.32 1.91 6.69
CA LEU A 92 -6.19 2.82 6.73
C LEU A 92 -4.90 2.13 6.27
N HIS A 93 -4.16 2.80 5.39
CA HIS A 93 -2.90 2.36 4.81
C HIS A 93 -1.83 3.47 4.92
N THR A 94 -0.54 3.13 4.82
CA THR A 94 0.52 4.11 4.57
C THR A 94 1.23 3.80 3.28
N ASP A 95 1.44 4.83 2.48
CA ASP A 95 2.07 4.75 1.17
C ASP A 95 3.59 4.56 1.25
N HIS A 96 4.27 4.63 0.09
CA HIS A 96 5.71 4.48 -0.11
C HIS A 96 6.58 4.87 1.10
N CYS A 97 7.18 3.85 1.72
CA CYS A 97 8.17 3.99 2.78
C CYS A 97 9.48 3.35 2.35
N HIS A 98 10.39 4.18 1.84
CA HIS A 98 11.73 3.78 1.45
C HIS A 98 12.59 3.34 2.65
N PRO A 99 13.66 2.54 2.44
CA PRO A 99 14.47 1.97 3.52
C PRO A 99 14.97 2.99 4.55
N GLU A 100 15.37 4.19 4.12
CA GLU A 100 15.87 5.25 5.00
C GLU A 100 14.78 5.89 5.86
N LYS A 101 13.50 5.69 5.53
CA LYS A 101 12.35 6.20 6.28
C LYS A 101 11.78 5.19 7.27
N VAL A 102 12.13 3.90 7.18
CA VAL A 102 11.55 2.83 8.01
C VAL A 102 11.63 3.15 9.50
N ASP A 103 12.80 3.58 9.99
CA ASP A 103 13.01 3.87 11.40
C ASP A 103 12.25 5.12 11.89
N GLY A 104 12.07 6.11 11.01
CA GLY A 104 11.43 7.39 11.34
C GLY A 104 9.93 7.46 11.03
N PHE A 105 9.40 6.51 10.24
CA PHE A 105 8.02 6.50 9.79
C PHE A 105 7.32 5.19 10.16
N LEU A 106 7.69 4.07 9.52
CA LEU A 106 6.98 2.81 9.65
C LEU A 106 7.05 2.22 11.07
N LYS A 107 8.26 2.14 11.68
CA LYS A 107 8.43 1.59 13.04
C LYS A 107 7.63 2.35 14.12
N PRO A 108 7.65 3.70 14.16
CA PRO A 108 6.78 4.46 15.07
C PRO A 108 5.28 4.14 14.92
N LEU A 109 4.81 3.87 13.69
CA LEU A 109 3.41 3.53 13.43
C LEU A 109 3.04 2.11 13.86
N LEU A 110 3.96 1.15 13.71
CA LEU A 110 3.82 -0.19 14.29
C LEU A 110 3.74 -0.12 15.82
N GLU A 111 4.56 0.73 16.45
CA GLU A 111 4.51 0.95 17.90
C GLU A 111 3.20 1.62 18.34
N ALA A 112 2.67 2.58 17.58
CA ALA A 112 1.36 3.16 17.83
C ALA A 112 0.23 2.09 17.74
N SER A 113 0.31 1.19 16.76
CA SER A 113 -0.61 0.06 16.63
C SER A 113 -0.48 -0.90 17.82
N ARG A 114 0.74 -1.22 18.26
CA ARG A 114 1.00 -2.08 19.43
C ARG A 114 0.35 -1.51 20.70
N LYS A 115 0.46 -0.19 20.92
CA LYS A 115 -0.20 0.51 22.03
C LYS A 115 -1.72 0.43 21.95
N ARG A 116 -2.32 0.71 20.79
CA ARG A 116 -3.78 0.61 20.61
C ARG A 116 -4.29 -0.81 20.84
N ILE A 117 -3.58 -1.83 20.37
CA ILE A 117 -3.92 -3.23 20.60
C ILE A 117 -3.87 -3.57 22.09
N ALA A 118 -2.85 -3.11 22.81
CA ALA A 118 -2.75 -3.30 24.27
C ALA A 118 -3.89 -2.62 25.05
N GLU A 119 -4.49 -1.57 24.50
CA GLU A 119 -5.70 -0.91 25.02
C GLU A 119 -7.01 -1.63 24.66
N GLY A 120 -6.95 -2.78 23.99
CA GLY A 120 -8.12 -3.54 23.55
C GLY A 120 -8.81 -3.00 22.30
N LYS A 121 -8.14 -2.11 21.55
CA LYS A 121 -8.57 -1.64 20.23
C LYS A 121 -7.94 -2.52 19.13
N GLY A 122 -8.20 -2.19 17.86
CA GLY A 122 -7.43 -2.72 16.73
C GLY A 122 -6.13 -1.96 16.49
N PRO A 123 -5.31 -2.40 15.49
CA PRO A 123 -4.14 -1.62 15.06
C PRO A 123 -4.58 -0.22 14.57
N LEU A 124 -3.63 0.71 14.51
CA LEU A 124 -3.92 2.06 14.04
C LEU A 124 -4.19 2.07 12.53
N PHE A 125 -3.35 1.34 11.80
CA PHE A 125 -3.44 1.09 10.37
C PHE A 125 -3.68 -0.40 10.11
N GLN A 126 -4.35 -0.73 9.01
CA GLN A 126 -4.65 -2.11 8.61
C GLN A 126 -3.60 -2.64 7.64
N SER A 127 -2.86 -1.74 6.98
CA SER A 127 -1.70 -2.07 6.19
C SER A 127 -0.65 -0.96 6.18
N HIS A 128 0.58 -1.33 5.86
CA HIS A 128 1.70 -0.42 5.62
C HIS A 128 2.42 -0.84 4.34
N MET A 129 2.88 0.11 3.54
CA MET A 129 3.77 -0.16 2.41
C MET A 129 5.23 -0.04 2.83
N PHE A 130 6.03 -1.01 2.42
CA PHE A 130 7.48 -0.89 2.34
C PHE A 130 7.89 -0.84 0.87
N ASP A 131 8.52 0.26 0.48
CA ASP A 131 9.03 0.44 -0.86
C ASP A 131 10.54 0.17 -0.87
N GLY A 132 10.90 -1.07 -1.17
CA GLY A 132 12.29 -1.49 -1.36
C GLY A 132 12.77 -1.38 -2.80
N SER A 133 12.06 -0.68 -3.69
CA SER A 133 12.39 -0.58 -5.11
C SER A 133 13.76 0.04 -5.42
N VAL A 134 14.26 0.85 -4.49
CA VAL A 134 15.54 1.57 -4.60
C VAL A 134 16.76 0.70 -4.28
N VAL A 135 16.57 -0.49 -3.70
CA VAL A 135 17.62 -1.49 -3.44
C VAL A 135 17.44 -2.72 -4.34
N ASP A 136 18.41 -3.64 -4.34
CA ASP A 136 18.25 -4.88 -5.10
C ASP A 136 17.17 -5.78 -4.49
N LEU A 137 16.60 -6.68 -5.30
CA LEU A 137 15.49 -7.54 -4.89
C LEU A 137 15.82 -8.38 -3.64
N LYS A 138 17.06 -8.85 -3.53
CA LYS A 138 17.47 -9.68 -2.39
C LYS A 138 17.49 -8.86 -1.11
N GLU A 139 18.08 -7.67 -1.12
CA GLU A 139 18.07 -6.74 0.01
C GLU A 139 16.65 -6.32 0.37
N ASN A 140 15.83 -5.98 -0.62
CA ASN A 140 14.41 -5.66 -0.44
C ASN A 140 13.67 -6.79 0.28
N LEU A 141 13.81 -8.04 -0.18
CA LEU A 141 13.15 -9.18 0.41
C LEU A 141 13.66 -9.49 1.82
N GLU A 142 14.95 -9.31 2.12
CA GLU A 142 15.45 -9.45 3.49
C GLU A 142 14.81 -8.45 4.46
N ILE A 143 14.67 -7.19 4.07
CA ILE A 143 13.99 -6.16 4.88
C ILE A 143 12.49 -6.47 4.99
N SER A 144 11.85 -6.79 3.87
CA SER A 144 10.42 -7.11 3.78
C SER A 144 10.05 -8.28 4.68
N LYS A 145 10.86 -9.35 4.76
CA LYS A 145 10.61 -10.48 5.66
C LYS A 145 10.53 -10.06 7.13
N GLY A 146 11.43 -9.19 7.56
CA GLY A 146 11.45 -8.65 8.93
C GLY A 146 10.19 -7.83 9.22
N LEU A 147 9.85 -6.91 8.32
CA LEU A 147 8.68 -6.03 8.46
C LEU A 147 7.37 -6.81 8.38
N LEU A 148 7.25 -7.77 7.46
CA LEU A 148 6.06 -8.60 7.27
C LEU A 148 5.81 -9.43 8.51
N LYS A 149 6.87 -9.98 9.13
CA LYS A 149 6.73 -10.70 10.38
C LYS A 149 6.14 -9.82 11.48
N GLU A 150 6.67 -8.61 11.65
CA GLU A 150 6.16 -7.68 12.68
C GLU A 150 4.72 -7.24 12.39
N CYS A 151 4.39 -6.97 11.13
CA CYS A 151 3.02 -6.64 10.70
C CYS A 151 2.05 -7.80 10.98
N ALA A 152 2.43 -9.03 10.61
CA ALA A 152 1.62 -10.23 10.85
C ALA A 152 1.36 -10.46 12.35
N ASP A 153 2.36 -10.25 13.21
CA ASP A 153 2.21 -10.37 14.66
C ASP A 153 1.23 -9.32 15.24
N LEU A 154 0.94 -8.23 14.52
CA LEU A 154 -0.02 -7.17 14.87
C LEU A 154 -1.35 -7.24 14.11
N GLY A 155 -1.53 -8.22 13.21
CA GLY A 155 -2.71 -8.30 12.34
C GLY A 155 -2.77 -7.19 11.28
N ILE A 156 -1.60 -6.77 10.78
CA ILE A 156 -1.43 -5.74 9.76
C ILE A 156 -0.91 -6.42 8.49
N ILE A 157 -1.43 -6.04 7.32
CA ILE A 157 -0.93 -6.51 6.02
C ILE A 157 0.25 -5.62 5.60
N LEU A 158 1.35 -6.21 5.13
CA LEU A 158 2.43 -5.44 4.50
C LEU A 158 2.19 -5.37 2.99
N GLU A 159 2.26 -4.19 2.41
CA GLU A 159 2.42 -4.02 0.97
C GLU A 159 3.92 -3.92 0.64
N VAL A 160 4.36 -4.64 -0.40
CA VAL A 160 5.75 -4.65 -0.85
C VAL A 160 5.80 -4.29 -2.32
N GLU A 161 6.73 -3.41 -2.69
CA GLU A 161 7.06 -3.11 -4.08
C GLU A 161 8.35 -3.80 -4.49
N ALA A 162 8.35 -4.47 -5.64
CA ALA A 162 9.56 -5.01 -6.26
C ALA A 162 9.62 -4.65 -7.75
N GLY A 163 10.77 -4.10 -8.17
CA GLY A 163 10.89 -3.30 -9.39
C GLY A 163 10.85 -1.82 -9.05
N CYS A 164 11.24 -0.94 -9.97
CA CYS A 164 11.20 0.51 -9.74
C CYS A 164 9.99 1.12 -10.43
N VAL A 165 9.20 1.92 -9.72
CA VAL A 165 8.22 2.81 -10.36
C VAL A 165 8.94 3.99 -10.97
N GLY A 166 8.55 4.39 -12.17
CA GLY A 166 9.07 5.61 -12.81
C GLY A 166 8.33 6.85 -12.29
N GLY A 167 8.95 8.02 -12.35
CA GLY A 167 8.26 9.30 -12.11
C GLY A 167 8.78 10.08 -10.91
N GLU A 168 7.94 10.93 -10.32
CA GLU A 168 8.29 11.69 -9.11
C GLU A 168 7.21 11.53 -8.04
N GLU A 169 7.61 11.08 -6.85
CA GLU A 169 6.72 10.97 -5.69
C GLU A 169 7.42 11.50 -4.43
N ASP A 170 6.74 12.37 -3.66
CA ASP A 170 7.27 12.97 -2.41
C ASP A 170 8.69 13.58 -2.57
N GLY A 171 9.04 14.05 -3.78
CA GLY A 171 10.36 14.61 -4.12
C GLY A 171 11.44 13.57 -4.49
N HIS A 172 11.06 12.31 -4.64
CA HIS A 172 11.90 11.23 -5.16
C HIS A 172 11.66 11.06 -6.66
N ASP A 173 12.58 11.54 -7.50
CA ASP A 173 12.52 11.45 -8.96
C ASP A 173 13.25 10.19 -9.47
N THR A 174 12.49 9.24 -9.98
CA THR A 174 12.92 7.99 -10.62
C THR A 174 12.84 8.02 -12.15
N SER A 175 12.56 9.19 -12.76
CA SER A 175 12.41 9.33 -14.22
C SER A 175 13.68 8.97 -15.03
N GLY A 176 14.84 8.92 -14.38
CA GLY A 176 16.12 8.54 -14.98
C GLY A 176 16.46 7.05 -14.93
N LEU A 177 15.60 6.20 -14.36
CA LEU A 177 15.89 4.77 -14.23
C LEU A 177 15.82 4.03 -15.58
N PRO A 178 16.62 2.96 -15.78
CA PRO A 178 16.54 2.12 -16.96
C PRO A 178 15.11 1.59 -17.16
N ALA A 179 14.61 1.62 -18.39
CA ALA A 179 13.25 1.20 -18.71
C ALA A 179 12.97 -0.26 -18.31
N GLU A 180 14.00 -1.10 -18.26
CA GLU A 180 13.91 -2.50 -17.84
C GLU A 180 13.55 -2.64 -16.35
N LYS A 181 13.88 -1.66 -15.50
CA LYS A 181 13.51 -1.68 -14.07
C LYS A 181 12.04 -1.34 -13.82
N LEU A 182 11.33 -0.81 -14.83
CA LEU A 182 9.90 -0.46 -14.75
C LEU A 182 8.97 -1.66 -14.95
N TYR A 183 9.52 -2.85 -15.17
CA TYR A 183 8.78 -4.06 -15.50
C TYR A 183 9.25 -5.23 -14.64
N THR A 184 8.44 -5.61 -13.66
CA THR A 184 8.61 -6.85 -12.88
C THR A 184 8.58 -8.06 -13.80
N THR A 185 9.43 -9.05 -13.55
CA THR A 185 9.46 -10.31 -14.29
C THR A 185 8.64 -11.41 -13.60
N PRO A 186 8.19 -12.45 -14.33
CA PRO A 186 7.57 -13.63 -13.70
C PRO A 186 8.47 -14.29 -12.66
N GLU A 187 9.79 -14.28 -12.87
CA GLU A 187 10.78 -14.77 -11.92
C GLU A 187 10.80 -13.95 -10.62
N ASP A 188 10.73 -12.62 -10.72
CA ASP A 188 10.63 -11.75 -9.54
C ASP A 188 9.34 -12.05 -8.74
N MET A 189 8.19 -12.22 -9.42
CA MET A 189 6.93 -12.55 -8.75
C MET A 189 6.99 -13.89 -8.02
N LEU A 190 7.63 -14.89 -8.63
CA LEU A 190 7.88 -16.19 -7.99
C LEU A 190 8.78 -16.06 -6.75
N GLU A 191 9.86 -15.28 -6.85
CA GLU A 191 10.78 -15.08 -5.72
C GLU A 191 10.10 -14.34 -4.55
N VAL A 192 9.35 -13.28 -4.85
CA VAL A 192 8.56 -12.53 -3.85
C VAL A 192 7.56 -13.46 -3.16
N TYR A 193 6.78 -14.22 -3.93
CA TYR A 193 5.80 -15.16 -3.37
C TYR A 193 6.47 -16.18 -2.44
N GLU A 194 7.55 -16.83 -2.89
CA GLU A 194 8.23 -17.89 -2.13
C GLU A 194 8.89 -17.38 -0.85
N GLN A 195 9.37 -16.13 -0.83
CA GLN A 195 10.03 -15.54 0.33
C GLN A 195 9.05 -14.97 1.36
N LEU A 196 7.90 -14.43 0.91
CA LEU A 196 6.99 -13.68 1.79
C LEU A 196 5.75 -14.47 2.21
N GLN A 197 5.18 -15.29 1.32
CA GLN A 197 3.93 -16.02 1.61
C GLN A 197 4.00 -16.85 2.89
N PRO A 198 5.10 -17.57 3.21
CA PRO A 198 5.16 -18.39 4.43
C PRO A 198 5.11 -17.59 5.74
N ILE A 199 5.26 -16.26 5.69
CA ILE A 199 5.35 -15.38 6.86
C ILE A 199 3.97 -14.80 7.19
N GLY A 200 3.26 -14.30 6.20
CA GLY A 200 1.97 -13.64 6.38
C GLY A 200 1.37 -13.14 5.07
N ARG A 201 0.12 -12.66 5.13
CA ARG A 201 -0.53 -12.05 3.97
C ARG A 201 0.14 -10.72 3.64
N PHE A 202 0.40 -10.50 2.36
CA PHE A 202 0.98 -9.26 1.85
C PHE A 202 0.28 -8.83 0.56
N LEU A 203 0.33 -7.53 0.27
CA LEU A 203 -0.04 -6.97 -1.03
C LEU A 203 1.25 -6.76 -1.84
N PHE A 204 1.15 -6.90 -3.17
CA PHE A 204 2.31 -6.78 -4.04
C PHE A 204 2.13 -5.74 -5.14
N ALA A 205 2.92 -4.68 -5.06
CA ALA A 205 3.07 -3.68 -6.10
C ALA A 205 4.08 -4.19 -7.14
N ALA A 206 3.57 -4.92 -8.14
CA ALA A 206 4.34 -5.29 -9.32
C ALA A 206 4.35 -4.13 -10.31
N THR A 207 5.53 -3.73 -10.80
CA THR A 207 5.64 -2.65 -11.79
C THR A 207 5.42 -3.20 -13.20
N PHE A 208 4.58 -2.53 -13.97
CA PHE A 208 4.24 -2.94 -15.34
C PHE A 208 4.24 -1.75 -16.30
N GLY A 209 5.16 -0.82 -16.09
CA GLY A 209 5.29 0.43 -16.84
C GLY A 209 4.44 1.58 -16.27
N ASN A 210 3.93 1.43 -15.05
CA ASN A 210 3.23 2.46 -14.30
C ASN A 210 4.19 3.51 -13.75
N VAL A 211 3.69 4.74 -13.63
CA VAL A 211 4.49 5.94 -13.30
C VAL A 211 3.68 6.82 -12.35
N HIS A 212 4.29 7.37 -11.29
CA HIS A 212 3.58 8.26 -10.36
C HIS A 212 3.49 9.69 -10.87
N GLY A 213 2.27 10.24 -10.90
CA GLY A 213 2.01 11.61 -11.33
C GLY A 213 1.18 11.68 -12.62
N ALA A 214 0.77 12.90 -12.99
CA ALA A 214 0.00 13.13 -14.21
C ALA A 214 0.96 13.42 -15.38
N TYR A 215 1.20 12.43 -16.23
CA TYR A 215 2.03 12.59 -17.42
C TYR A 215 1.22 12.93 -18.66
N LYS A 216 1.92 13.45 -19.69
CA LYS A 216 1.32 13.61 -21.01
C LYS A 216 0.87 12.25 -21.54
N PRO A 217 -0.29 12.17 -22.24
CA PRO A 217 -0.73 10.95 -22.91
C PRO A 217 0.39 10.32 -23.74
N GLY A 218 0.66 9.03 -23.53
CA GLY A 218 1.70 8.26 -24.22
C GLY A 218 3.08 8.21 -23.53
N ALA A 219 3.29 8.93 -22.42
CA ALA A 219 4.52 8.82 -21.62
C ALA A 219 4.56 7.53 -20.78
N VAL A 220 3.40 7.00 -20.41
CA VAL A 220 3.23 5.75 -19.65
C VAL A 220 2.94 4.63 -20.65
N GLN A 221 3.75 3.57 -20.63
CA GLN A 221 3.53 2.37 -21.46
C GLN A 221 3.14 1.20 -20.56
N LEU A 222 1.89 1.22 -20.10
CA LEU A 222 1.35 0.12 -19.30
C LEU A 222 1.36 -1.19 -20.10
N LYS A 223 1.84 -2.25 -19.47
CA LYS A 223 1.78 -3.63 -19.99
C LYS A 223 1.09 -4.55 -19.00
N PRO A 224 -0.25 -4.48 -18.85
CA PRO A 224 -0.99 -5.33 -17.90
C PRO A 224 -0.78 -6.84 -18.11
N THR A 225 -0.31 -7.25 -19.30
CA THR A 225 0.08 -8.64 -19.57
C THR A 225 1.18 -9.15 -18.63
N ILE A 226 2.03 -8.27 -18.07
CA ILE A 226 3.03 -8.64 -17.07
C ILE A 226 2.37 -9.20 -15.82
N LEU A 227 1.31 -8.55 -15.32
CA LEU A 227 0.56 -9.01 -14.16
C LEU A 227 -0.08 -10.38 -14.43
N ARG A 228 -0.68 -10.54 -15.62
CA ARG A 228 -1.27 -11.83 -16.05
C ARG A 228 -0.21 -12.93 -16.09
N ASP A 229 0.93 -12.66 -16.73
CA ASP A 229 1.96 -13.67 -16.97
C ASP A 229 2.68 -14.06 -15.68
N GLY A 230 2.92 -13.10 -14.78
CA GLY A 230 3.49 -13.37 -13.46
C GLY A 230 2.54 -14.11 -12.52
N GLN A 231 1.25 -13.74 -12.46
CA GLN A 231 0.23 -14.51 -11.74
C GLN A 231 0.14 -15.96 -12.26
N LYS A 232 0.21 -16.13 -13.59
CA LYS A 232 0.24 -17.45 -14.21
C LYS A 232 1.48 -18.25 -13.77
N ALA A 233 2.65 -17.63 -13.74
CA ALA A 233 3.88 -18.31 -13.31
C ALA A 233 3.78 -18.79 -11.84
N VAL A 234 3.27 -17.94 -10.94
CA VAL A 234 3.07 -18.29 -9.53
C VAL A 234 2.05 -19.42 -9.38
N THR A 235 0.90 -19.31 -10.04
CA THR A 235 -0.18 -20.30 -9.92
C THR A 235 0.11 -21.63 -10.64
N ASP A 236 0.86 -21.62 -11.74
CA ASP A 236 1.36 -22.84 -12.40
C ASP A 236 2.28 -23.65 -11.48
N LYS A 237 3.09 -22.97 -10.66
CA LYS A 237 4.07 -23.61 -9.75
C LYS A 237 3.46 -24.01 -8.41
N HIS A 238 2.61 -23.16 -7.83
CA HIS A 238 2.13 -23.28 -6.44
C HIS A 238 0.63 -23.58 -6.31
N GLY A 239 -0.11 -23.63 -7.43
CA GLY A 239 -1.55 -23.89 -7.46
C GLY A 239 -2.42 -22.64 -7.55
N ALA A 240 -3.72 -22.83 -7.79
CA ALA A 240 -4.65 -21.71 -8.03
C ALA A 240 -4.83 -20.78 -6.82
N ASP A 241 -4.69 -21.31 -5.61
CA ASP A 241 -4.80 -20.53 -4.37
C ASP A 241 -3.57 -19.64 -4.09
N ALA A 242 -2.52 -19.75 -4.91
CA ALA A 242 -1.31 -18.93 -4.84
C ALA A 242 -1.44 -17.56 -5.54
N LEU A 243 -2.66 -17.21 -6.00
CA LEU A 243 -2.92 -15.94 -6.66
C LEU A 243 -2.56 -14.78 -5.72
N MET A 244 -1.64 -13.92 -6.15
CA MET A 244 -1.16 -12.79 -5.34
C MET A 244 -2.20 -11.66 -5.29
N ASP A 245 -2.26 -10.94 -4.18
CA ASP A 245 -3.01 -9.69 -4.08
C ASP A 245 -2.15 -8.56 -4.69
N LEU A 246 -2.56 -8.00 -5.84
CA LEU A 246 -1.76 -7.01 -6.58
C LEU A 246 -2.22 -5.58 -6.32
N VAL A 247 -1.27 -4.64 -6.36
CA VAL A 247 -1.52 -3.20 -6.22
C VAL A 247 -1.11 -2.47 -7.49
N PHE A 248 -1.97 -1.57 -7.96
CA PHE A 248 -1.70 -0.72 -9.12
C PHE A 248 -1.41 0.72 -8.69
N HIS A 249 -0.13 1.04 -8.61
CA HIS A 249 0.39 2.38 -8.39
C HIS A 249 0.27 3.28 -9.62
N GLY A 250 0.11 4.59 -9.43
CA GLY A 250 0.09 5.54 -10.55
C GLY A 250 -1.16 5.45 -11.44
N GLY A 251 -2.32 5.04 -10.90
CA GLY A 251 -3.55 4.87 -11.67
C GLY A 251 -4.13 6.15 -12.30
N SER A 252 -3.73 7.34 -11.81
CA SER A 252 -4.22 8.63 -12.34
C SER A 252 -3.87 8.82 -13.82
N GLY A 253 -4.89 9.06 -14.65
CA GLY A 253 -4.70 9.29 -16.09
C GLY A 253 -4.47 8.03 -16.94
N SER A 254 -4.72 6.85 -16.38
CA SER A 254 -4.66 5.58 -17.12
C SER A 254 -5.93 5.35 -17.95
N ASP A 255 -5.77 4.96 -19.23
CA ASP A 255 -6.85 4.61 -20.16
C ASP A 255 -7.07 3.08 -20.27
N LEU A 256 -6.82 2.32 -19.19
CA LEU A 256 -6.83 0.84 -19.15
C LEU A 256 -7.89 0.17 -20.05
#